data_AF-A0A945AHU6-F1
#
_entry.id   AF-A0A945AHU6-F1
#
_cell.length_a   1.000
_cell.length_b   1.000
_cell.length_c   1.000
_cell.angle_alpha   90.00
_cell.angle_beta   90.00
_cell.angle_gamma   90.00
#
_symmetry.space_group_name_H-M   'P 1'
#
loop_
_entity.id
_entity.type
_entity.pdbx_description
1 polymer ?
#
loop_
_entity_poly.entity_id
_entity_poly.type
_entity_poly.pdbx_seq_one_letter_code
_entity_poly.pdbx_strand_id
1 'polypeptide(L)'
;MQTPRVLTFNWHDPYLHMFAQTGFEVLVGDWMHRADGTTGWDLQKRPLPENLTLLKQSSEAAHVLKSGGCDVVICHTLQDLAFVAPFDVPTVYLT
;
A
#
# COMPACT_ATOMS: atom_id res chain seq x y z
N MET A 1 15.32 17.42 -0.95
CA MET A 1 14.58 16.70 0.11
C MET A 1 14.27 15.32 -0.43
N GLN A 2 14.39 14.26 0.36
CA GLN A 2 13.99 12.92 -0.10
C GLN A 2 12.47 12.88 -0.26
N THR A 3 12.00 12.27 -1.34
CA THR A 3 10.57 12.01 -1.55
C THR A 3 10.11 10.97 -0.53
N PRO A 4 9.06 11.23 0.27
CA PRO A 4 8.54 10.24 1.21
C PRO A 4 8.13 8.96 0.49
N ARG A 5 8.39 7.83 1.14
CA ARG A 5 7.96 6.51 0.69
C ARG A 5 6.87 5.96 1.60
N VAL A 6 5.71 5.71 1.02
CA VAL A 6 4.50 5.29 1.72
C VAL A 6 4.17 3.85 1.37
N LEU A 7 3.86 3.02 2.37
CA LEU A 7 3.20 1.73 2.14
C LEU A 7 1.69 1.87 2.37
N THR A 8 0.88 1.32 1.47
CA THR A 8 -0.58 1.24 1.62
C THR A 8 -1.10 -0.03 0.95
N PHE A 9 -2.42 -0.24 0.90
CA PHE A 9 -3.03 -1.53 0.53
C PHE A 9 -4.10 -1.37 -0.56
N ASN A 10 -4.17 -2.34 -1.48
CA ASN A 10 -5.05 -2.26 -2.64
C ASN A 10 -6.51 -2.60 -2.31
N TRP A 11 -7.18 -1.66 -1.66
CA TRP A 11 -8.63 -1.74 -1.41
C TRP A 11 -9.46 -0.97 -2.44
N HIS A 12 -8.91 0.12 -3.00
CA HIS A 12 -9.65 1.00 -3.90
C HIS A 12 -8.70 1.70 -4.89
N ASP A 13 -8.52 1.10 -6.08
CA ASP A 13 -7.63 1.58 -7.14
C ASP A 13 -7.83 3.08 -7.50
N PRO A 14 -9.08 3.63 -7.56
CA PRO A 14 -9.26 5.06 -7.81
C PRO A 14 -8.69 5.97 -6.71
N TYR A 15 -8.75 5.53 -5.44
CA TYR A 15 -8.17 6.28 -4.32
C TYR A 15 -6.65 6.27 -4.43
N LEU A 16 -6.05 5.11 -4.72
CA LEU A 16 -4.60 4.98 -4.88
C LEU A 16 -4.08 5.80 -6.06
N HIS A 17 -4.86 5.89 -7.14
CA HIS A 17 -4.51 6.72 -8.29
C HIS A 17 -4.58 8.23 -7.99
N MET A 18 -5.51 8.65 -7.13
CA MET A 18 -5.51 10.02 -6.58
C MET A 18 -4.32 10.22 -5.63
N PHE A 19 -4.02 9.24 -4.77
CA PHE A 19 -2.91 9.29 -3.84
C PHE A 19 -1.56 9.45 -4.56
N ALA A 20 -1.41 8.82 -5.72
CA ALA A 20 -0.25 8.98 -6.60
C ALA A 20 0.01 10.45 -7.02
N GLN A 21 -1.01 11.33 -7.02
CA GLN A 21 -0.86 12.75 -7.36
C GLN A 21 -0.08 13.55 -6.29
N THR A 22 0.18 12.97 -5.12
CA THR A 22 1.04 13.59 -4.09
C THR A 22 2.51 13.67 -4.51
N GLY A 23 2.92 12.88 -5.51
CA GLY A 23 4.32 12.76 -5.93
C GLY A 23 5.19 11.91 -4.99
N PHE A 24 4.61 11.29 -3.96
CA PHE A 24 5.31 10.35 -3.08
C PHE A 24 5.64 9.04 -3.82
N GLU A 25 6.64 8.31 -3.34
CA GLU A 25 6.83 6.92 -3.75
C GLU A 25 5.83 6.06 -2.99
N VAL A 26 5.01 5.29 -3.70
CA VAL A 26 3.92 4.53 -3.07
C VAL A 26 4.11 3.04 -3.35
N LEU A 27 4.30 2.28 -2.28
CA LEU A 27 4.27 0.82 -2.28
C LEU A 27 2.84 0.39 -1.96
N VAL A 28 2.29 -0.55 -2.74
CA VAL A 28 0.91 -1.02 -2.57
C VAL A 28 0.88 -2.52 -2.37
N GLY A 29 0.39 -2.95 -1.21
CA GLY A 29 0.07 -4.34 -0.97
C GLY A 29 -1.09 -4.80 -1.83
N ASP A 30 -0.77 -5.54 -2.89
CA ASP A 30 -1.70 -5.95 -3.95
C ASP A 30 -2.22 -7.39 -3.77
N TRP A 31 -1.82 -8.05 -2.68
CA TRP A 31 -2.25 -9.41 -2.31
C TRP A 31 -3.57 -9.44 -1.53
N MET A 32 -4.19 -8.29 -1.26
CA MET A 32 -5.39 -8.21 -0.43
C MET A 32 -6.58 -8.87 -1.14
N HIS A 33 -7.37 -9.62 -0.39
CA HIS A 33 -8.61 -10.22 -0.88
C HIS A 33 -9.79 -9.31 -0.53
N ARG A 34 -10.47 -8.81 -1.56
CA ARG A 34 -11.69 -8.01 -1.42
C ARG A 34 -12.87 -8.92 -1.06
N ALA A 35 -13.96 -8.33 -0.56
CA ALA A 35 -15.15 -9.06 -0.13
C ALA A 35 -15.82 -9.88 -1.25
N ASP A 36 -15.63 -9.47 -2.51
CA ASP A 36 -16.12 -10.16 -3.71
C ASP A 36 -15.19 -11.29 -4.19
N GLY A 37 -14.12 -11.60 -3.44
CA GLY A 37 -13.13 -12.62 -3.77
C GLY A 37 -12.06 -12.18 -4.79
N THR A 38 -12.15 -10.95 -5.30
CA THR A 38 -11.14 -10.41 -6.23
C THR A 38 -9.88 -9.99 -5.48
N THR A 39 -8.76 -9.97 -6.20
CA THR A 39 -7.46 -9.48 -5.72
C THR A 39 -6.71 -8.84 -6.87
N GLY A 40 -5.68 -8.07 -6.55
CA GLY A 40 -4.84 -7.43 -7.54
C GLY A 40 -5.41 -6.13 -8.12
N TRP A 41 -4.52 -5.38 -8.77
CA TRP A 41 -4.81 -4.18 -9.53
C TRP A 41 -5.43 -4.51 -10.90
N ASP A 42 -6.52 -3.85 -11.25
CA ASP A 42 -7.18 -4.04 -12.54
C ASP A 42 -6.61 -3.12 -13.61
N LEU A 43 -5.59 -3.61 -14.33
CA LEU A 43 -4.93 -2.88 -15.41
C LEU A 43 -5.83 -2.61 -16.62
N GLN A 44 -6.94 -3.35 -16.79
CA GLN A 44 -7.89 -3.08 -17.87
C GLN A 44 -8.74 -1.85 -17.57
N LYS A 45 -9.04 -1.61 -16.28
CA LYS A 45 -9.80 -0.44 -15.84
C LYS A 45 -8.93 0.79 -15.66
N ARG A 46 -7.69 0.63 -15.19
CA ARG A 46 -6.83 1.76 -14.84
C ARG A 46 -5.35 1.43 -14.97
N PRO A 47 -4.57 2.26 -15.69
CA PRO A 47 -3.12 2.09 -15.71
C PRO A 47 -2.51 2.34 -14.33
N LEU A 48 -1.41 1.65 -14.04
CA LEU A 48 -0.64 1.86 -12.83
C LEU A 48 0.16 3.17 -12.96
N PRO A 49 0.03 4.13 -12.02
CA PRO A 49 0.87 5.32 -11.99
C PRO A 49 2.36 4.98 -11.83
N GLU A 50 3.24 5.81 -12.39
CA GLU A 50 4.69 5.56 -12.43
C GLU A 50 5.34 5.51 -11.03
N ASN A 51 4.80 6.26 -10.07
CA ASN A 51 5.27 6.30 -8.68
C ASN A 51 4.62 5.23 -7.78
N LEU A 52 3.87 4.30 -8.36
CA LEU A 52 3.23 3.19 -7.66
C LEU A 52 3.95 1.87 -7.96
N THR A 53 4.34 1.16 -6.92
CA THR A 53 4.90 -0.19 -7.02
C THR A 53 3.98 -1.18 -6.33
N LEU A 54 3.50 -2.18 -7.08
CA LEU A 54 2.66 -3.25 -6.53
C LEU A 54 3.53 -4.32 -5.88
N LEU A 55 3.31 -4.55 -4.59
CA LEU A 55 3.83 -5.68 -3.83
C LEU A 55 2.82 -6.82 -3.94
N LYS A 56 3.18 -7.90 -4.63
CA LYS A 56 2.30 -9.02 -4.94
C LYS A 56 2.19 -10.03 -3.81
N GLN A 57 3.10 -9.99 -2.85
CA GLN A 57 3.12 -10.91 -1.71
C GLN A 57 3.30 -10.16 -0.39
N SER A 58 2.63 -10.63 0.66
CA SER A 58 2.76 -10.06 2.00
C SER A 58 4.19 -10.12 2.55
N SER A 59 4.99 -11.09 2.09
CA SER A 59 6.42 -11.23 2.40
C SER A 59 7.25 -10.05 1.89
N GLU A 60 6.92 -9.47 0.73
CA GLU A 60 7.62 -8.32 0.17
C GLU A 60 7.39 -7.08 1.04
N ALA A 61 6.14 -6.83 1.45
CA ALA A 61 5.84 -5.74 2.38
C ALA A 61 6.46 -5.96 3.75
N ALA A 62 6.43 -7.20 4.27
CA ALA A 62 7.10 -7.52 5.53
C ALA A 62 8.63 -7.28 5.45
N HIS A 63 9.26 -7.52 4.31
CA HIS A 63 10.67 -7.21 4.10
C HIS A 63 10.94 -5.70 4.07
N VAL A 64 10.09 -4.93 3.39
CA VAL A 64 10.15 -3.46 3.37
C VAL A 64 10.03 -2.91 4.80
N LEU A 65 9.04 -3.38 5.56
CA LEU A 65 8.79 -2.91 6.93
C LEU A 65 9.97 -3.23 7.86
N LYS A 66 10.54 -4.44 7.78
CA LYS A 66 11.69 -4.84 8.61
C LYS A 66 12.97 -4.10 8.26
N SER A 67 13.14 -3.70 7.01
CA SER A 67 14.36 -3.02 6.54
C SER A 67 14.29 -1.49 6.67
N GLY A 68 13.19 -0.94 7.19
CA GLY A 68 12.97 0.51 7.22
C GLY A 68 12.77 1.11 5.83
N GLY A 69 12.26 0.30 4.89
CA GLY A 69 12.10 0.66 3.48
C GLY A 69 10.92 1.57 3.17
N CYS A 70 10.19 2.07 4.18
CA CYS A 70 9.13 3.07 4.04
C CYS A 70 9.07 3.98 5.28
N ASP A 71 8.61 5.20 5.10
CA ASP A 71 8.54 6.23 6.15
C ASP A 71 7.23 6.16 6.95
N VAL A 72 6.14 5.72 6.31
CA VAL A 72 4.80 5.64 6.92
C VAL A 72 3.96 4.56 6.24
N VAL A 73 3.09 3.93 7.01
CA VAL A 73 2.05 3.01 6.51
C VAL A 73 0.67 3.65 6.64
N ILE A 74 -0.10 3.63 5.57
CA ILE A 74 -1.50 4.08 5.55
C ILE A 74 -2.41 2.86 5.49
N CYS A 75 -3.09 2.59 6.61
CA CYS A 75 -4.03 1.49 6.77
C CYS A 75 -5.46 1.95 6.49
N HIS A 76 -6.19 1.19 5.68
CA HIS A 76 -7.59 1.48 5.32
C HIS A 76 -8.57 0.60 6.08
N THR A 77 -8.11 -0.56 6.55
CA THR A 77 -8.92 -1.54 7.27
C THR A 77 -8.23 -2.02 8.55
N LEU A 78 -9.00 -2.66 9.44
CA LEU A 78 -8.43 -3.34 10.61
C LEU A 78 -7.51 -4.50 10.22
N GLN A 79 -7.72 -5.09 9.03
CA GLN A 79 -6.85 -6.15 8.51
C GLN A 79 -5.44 -5.60 8.22
N ASP A 80 -5.36 -4.39 7.65
CA ASP A 80 -4.09 -3.71 7.41
C ASP A 80 -3.37 -3.44 8.74
N LEU A 81 -4.11 -2.90 9.72
CA LEU A 81 -3.56 -2.67 11.05
C LEU A 81 -3.05 -3.95 11.71
N ALA A 82 -3.80 -5.05 11.63
CA ALA A 82 -3.38 -6.33 12.18
C ALA A 82 -2.10 -6.86 11.49
N PHE A 83 -1.96 -6.64 10.18
CA PHE A 83 -0.75 -6.98 9.45
C PHE A 83 0.45 -6.12 9.87
N VAL A 84 0.26 -4.81 10.08
CA VAL A 84 1.32 -3.84 10.38
C VAL A 84 1.72 -3.83 11.86
N ALA A 85 0.82 -4.24 12.77
CA ALA A 85 1.03 -4.22 14.22
C ALA A 85 2.36 -4.82 14.73
N PRO A 86 2.95 -5.86 14.10
CA PRO A 86 4.24 -6.41 14.54
C PRO A 86 5.47 -5.54 14.19
N PHE A 87 5.32 -4.47 13.43
CA PHE A 87 6.43 -3.65 12.92
C PHE A 87 6.48 -2.28 13.59
N ASP A 88 7.69 -1.81 13.88
CA ASP A 88 7.92 -0.47 14.44
C ASP A 88 7.99 0.56 13.30
N VAL A 89 6.83 1.05 12.88
CA VAL A 89 6.69 2.02 11.78
C VAL A 89 5.56 3.01 12.08
N PRO A 90 5.72 4.31 11.75
CA PRO A 90 4.63 5.26 11.80
C PRO A 90 3.43 4.75 10.99
N THR A 91 2.28 4.67 11.63
CA THR A 91 1.06 4.11 11.03
C THR A 91 -0.09 5.10 11.18
N VAL A 92 -0.77 5.38 10.06
CA VAL A 92 -2.00 6.17 10.04
C VAL A 92 -3.14 5.22 9.67
N TYR A 93 -4.18 5.21 10.50
CA TYR A 93 -5.42 4.50 10.21
C TYR A 93 -6.46 5.50 9.71
N LEU A 94 -6.98 5.29 8.51
CA LEU A 94 -8.03 6.14 7.93
C LEU A 94 -9.39 5.71 8.48
N THR A 95 -10.05 6.61 9.22
CA THR A 95 -11.38 6.44 9.83
C THR A 95 -12.47 7.16 9.05
#